data_AF-M0HYX8-F1
#
_entry.id   AF-M0HYX8-F1
#
_cell.length_a   1.000
_cell.length_b   1.000
_cell.length_c   1.000
_cell.angle_alpha   90.00
_cell.angle_beta   90.00
_cell.angle_gamma   90.00
#
_symmetry.space_group_name_H-M   'P 1'
#
loop_
_entity.id
_entity.type
_entity.pdbx_description
1 polymer ?
#
loop_
_entity_poly.entity_id
_entity_poly.type
_entity_poly.pdbx_seq_one_letter_code
_entity_poly.pdbx_strand_id
1 'polypeptide(L)'
;MSNSQPDFDFPPSYIAGLLDATGRVRFPISETEDGHFTVHPVLRLYPYNSELRGNLIGIFLESQGYEYNYINRADSRDFFRMQFVSELADLQDYLAGQSTQLVRELGFVTGLFSDEFDGEILGPQRIYRFLRIRDQLRYGWRPRGIHHRAPSDIEADHDIDTDTVDIPVLPDGSFRGSYSIKYLAGLFDGAGRFRASVAKNDEHTIGYGIQPTARLYCGGVNSTLIAHVKQFCADYNLRVGDSSKTNTLNMVFTGPGAIRRILEVLYPQLFVAAEPAAVLDDAVFPRFDAGDHLTKQGFYEILTALDEVAALSGGEARHREYTPQHFADLWQDDIETSDPHALTEPPSKTMSSGPELEPNDPTDDSESLTLEQAAFTDTPGQYLTVVDRHHRDQEIVTDLKALYSDRCQVCGDRRARPDGTGFSEVHHIHPLGNPHNGPDTSDNMLVLCPNHHADFDNGVIAVDADTLTISHPYDRSIDGRSLMLRDDHTLDTTHLTYHNENIVSRSDATDHPSNPT
;
A
#
# COMPACT_ATOMS: atom_id res chain seq x y z
N MET A 1 -25.79 -18.02 -16.47
CA MET A 1 -24.81 -16.98 -16.87
C MET A 1 -23.95 -16.76 -15.64
N SER A 2 -22.78 -17.39 -15.59
CA SER A 2 -21.89 -17.25 -14.43
C SER A 2 -21.13 -15.94 -14.55
N ASN A 3 -21.35 -15.02 -13.62
CA ASN A 3 -20.45 -13.88 -13.39
C ASN A 3 -19.10 -14.46 -12.98
N SER A 4 -18.12 -14.44 -13.88
CA SER A 4 -16.72 -14.58 -13.50
C SER A 4 -16.33 -13.29 -12.77
N GLN A 5 -16.21 -13.34 -11.44
CA GLN A 5 -15.62 -12.26 -10.67
C GLN A 5 -14.17 -12.04 -11.14
N PRO A 6 -13.65 -10.79 -11.14
CA PRO A 6 -12.24 -10.54 -11.42
C PRO A 6 -11.38 -11.29 -10.41
N ASP A 7 -10.35 -12.02 -10.89
CA ASP A 7 -9.38 -12.70 -10.02
C ASP A 7 -8.67 -11.65 -9.15
N PHE A 8 -8.87 -11.74 -7.84
CA PHE A 8 -8.20 -10.88 -6.86
C PHE A 8 -6.86 -11.49 -6.46
N ASP A 9 -5.78 -11.00 -7.05
CA ASP A 9 -4.42 -11.50 -6.86
C ASP A 9 -3.54 -10.52 -6.05
N PHE A 10 -4.07 -9.99 -4.95
CA PHE A 10 -3.30 -9.11 -4.07
C PHE A 10 -2.83 -9.86 -2.82
N PRO A 11 -1.54 -9.74 -2.43
CA PRO A 11 -1.04 -10.36 -1.21
C PRO A 11 -1.80 -9.85 0.03
N PRO A 12 -2.21 -10.73 0.97
CA PRO A 12 -2.93 -10.31 2.18
C PRO A 12 -2.20 -9.24 3.01
N SER A 13 -0.87 -9.26 3.03
CA SER A 13 -0.07 -8.23 3.69
C SER A 13 -0.23 -6.85 3.05
N TYR A 14 -0.33 -6.79 1.71
CA TYR A 14 -0.52 -5.53 1.00
C TYR A 14 -1.90 -4.95 1.30
N ILE A 15 -2.94 -5.79 1.28
CA ILE A 15 -4.30 -5.38 1.66
C ILE A 15 -4.36 -4.91 3.10
N ALA A 16 -3.66 -5.57 4.02
CA ALA A 16 -3.61 -5.11 5.40
C ALA A 16 -3.00 -3.71 5.54
N GLY A 17 -1.92 -3.39 4.82
CA GLY A 17 -1.35 -2.04 4.79
C GLY A 17 -2.32 -1.01 4.22
N LEU A 18 -2.97 -1.34 3.10
CA LEU A 18 -3.97 -0.49 2.47
C LEU A 18 -5.14 -0.19 3.42
N LEU A 19 -5.68 -1.22 4.08
CA LEU A 19 -6.82 -1.09 4.98
C LEU A 19 -6.44 -0.45 6.32
N ASP A 20 -5.21 -0.60 6.80
CA ASP A 20 -4.71 0.16 7.97
C ASP A 20 -4.67 1.68 7.69
N ALA A 21 -4.32 2.06 6.46
CA ALA A 21 -4.34 3.46 6.02
C ALA A 21 -5.75 4.00 5.78
N THR A 22 -6.67 3.18 5.28
CA THR A 22 -7.97 3.64 4.73
C THR A 22 -9.18 3.29 5.59
N GLY A 23 -9.09 2.28 6.44
CA GLY A 23 -10.21 1.70 7.17
C GLY A 23 -10.35 2.21 8.60
N ARG A 24 -11.57 2.56 9.00
CA ARG A 24 -11.88 3.00 10.37
C ARG A 24 -13.23 2.46 10.82
N VAL A 25 -13.27 1.85 12.00
CA VAL A 25 -14.53 1.43 12.63
C VAL A 25 -15.19 2.63 13.29
N ARG A 26 -16.51 2.74 13.12
CA ARG A 26 -17.36 3.77 13.71
C ARG A 26 -18.48 3.08 14.47
N PHE A 27 -18.95 3.74 15.53
CA PHE A 27 -20.04 3.27 16.37
C PHE A 27 -21.13 4.33 16.43
N PRO A 28 -21.97 4.45 15.39
CA PRO A 28 -23.27 5.13 15.51
C PRO A 28 -24.02 4.67 16.76
N ILE A 29 -24.49 5.63 17.56
CA ILE A 29 -25.25 5.41 18.79
C ILE A 29 -26.57 6.14 18.64
N SER A 30 -27.66 5.45 18.96
CA SER A 30 -29.00 6.02 19.02
C SER A 30 -29.55 5.87 20.44
N GLU A 31 -30.23 6.90 20.94
CA GLU A 31 -30.97 6.84 22.21
C GLU A 31 -32.46 6.63 21.91
N THR A 32 -33.11 5.78 22.70
CA THR A 32 -34.56 5.56 22.67
C THR A 32 -35.28 6.55 23.59
N GLU A 33 -36.59 6.73 23.40
CA GLU A 33 -37.40 7.63 24.26
C GLU A 33 -37.34 7.26 25.75
N ASP A 34 -37.10 5.98 26.05
CA ASP A 34 -37.01 5.44 27.41
C ASP A 34 -35.58 5.50 28.00
N GLY A 35 -34.66 6.26 27.39
CA GLY A 35 -33.29 6.45 27.89
C GLY A 35 -32.38 5.22 27.76
N HIS A 36 -32.68 4.34 26.79
CA HIS A 36 -31.82 3.21 26.44
C HIS A 36 -31.11 3.46 25.10
N PHE A 37 -30.16 2.59 24.74
CA PHE A 37 -29.22 2.86 23.66
C PHE A 37 -29.09 1.68 22.71
N THR A 38 -28.90 1.97 21.43
CA THR A 38 -28.43 0.97 20.46
C THR A 38 -27.11 1.42 19.86
N VAL A 39 -26.22 0.45 19.59
CA VAL A 39 -24.91 0.69 18.97
C VAL A 39 -24.78 -0.19 17.73
N HIS A 40 -24.41 0.43 16.61
CA HIS A 40 -24.29 -0.27 15.33
C HIS A 40 -22.88 -0.09 14.76
N PRO A 41 -21.95 -1.04 14.99
CA PRO A 41 -20.62 -0.99 14.40
C PRO A 41 -20.67 -0.91 12.89
N VAL A 42 -19.90 0.00 12.31
CA VAL A 42 -19.73 0.10 10.85
C VAL A 42 -18.27 0.31 10.52
N LEU A 43 -17.74 -0.43 9.56
CA LEU A 43 -16.43 -0.16 8.97
C LEU A 43 -16.61 0.82 7.83
N ARG A 44 -15.84 1.90 7.84
CA ARG A 44 -15.71 2.83 6.71
C ARG A 44 -14.34 2.69 6.09
N LEU A 45 -14.28 2.47 4.78
CA LEU A 45 -13.03 2.48 4.01
C LEU A 45 -13.02 3.71 3.09
N TYR A 46 -11.98 4.55 3.21
CA TYR A 46 -11.91 5.82 2.51
C TYR A 46 -10.97 5.74 1.30
N PRO A 47 -11.47 5.93 0.06
CA PRO A 47 -10.63 5.96 -1.14
C PRO A 47 -9.87 7.28 -1.30
N TYR A 48 -10.18 8.32 -0.51
CA TYR A 48 -9.52 9.62 -0.52
C TYR A 48 -9.32 10.21 -1.94
N ASN A 49 -10.39 10.25 -2.73
CA ASN A 49 -10.43 10.86 -4.06
C ASN A 49 -9.42 10.28 -5.07
N SER A 50 -9.03 9.02 -4.92
CA SER A 50 -8.26 8.28 -5.94
C SER A 50 -9.13 7.17 -6.50
N GLU A 51 -9.34 7.19 -7.82
CA GLU A 51 -10.13 6.18 -8.54
C GLU A 51 -9.50 4.79 -8.39
N LEU A 52 -8.18 4.67 -8.61
CA LEU A 52 -7.45 3.42 -8.45
C LEU A 52 -7.59 2.85 -7.04
N ARG A 53 -7.51 3.70 -6.01
CA ARG A 53 -7.71 3.26 -4.61
C ARG A 53 -9.13 2.77 -4.37
N GLY A 54 -10.13 3.48 -4.92
CA GLY A 54 -11.53 3.07 -4.87
C GLY A 54 -11.75 1.72 -5.55
N ASN A 55 -11.24 1.55 -6.76
CA ASN A 55 -11.33 0.31 -7.52
C ASN A 55 -10.68 -0.85 -6.78
N LEU A 56 -9.47 -0.66 -6.24
CA LEU A 56 -8.75 -1.67 -5.48
C LEU A 56 -9.52 -2.14 -4.23
N ILE A 57 -10.10 -1.19 -3.47
CA ILE A 57 -10.95 -1.52 -2.32
C ILE A 57 -12.22 -2.25 -2.78
N GLY A 58 -12.87 -1.77 -3.84
CA GLY A 58 -14.09 -2.40 -4.38
C GLY A 58 -13.86 -3.83 -4.84
N ILE A 59 -12.82 -4.08 -5.65
CA ILE A 59 -12.44 -5.41 -6.13
C ILE A 59 -12.14 -6.34 -4.94
N PHE A 60 -11.42 -5.86 -3.92
CA PHE A 60 -11.18 -6.64 -2.70
C PHE A 60 -12.50 -7.06 -2.04
N LEU A 61 -13.38 -6.09 -1.74
CA LEU A 61 -14.65 -6.37 -1.07
C LEU A 61 -15.51 -7.36 -1.87
N GLU A 62 -15.60 -7.17 -3.19
CA GLU A 62 -16.34 -8.06 -4.09
C GLU A 62 -15.74 -9.46 -4.13
N SER A 63 -14.40 -9.59 -4.20
CA SER A 63 -13.71 -10.88 -4.23
C SER A 63 -13.89 -11.71 -2.96
N GLN A 64 -14.05 -11.04 -1.81
CA GLN A 64 -14.32 -11.68 -0.53
C GLN A 64 -15.83 -11.94 -0.33
N GLY A 65 -16.68 -11.45 -1.24
CA GLY A 65 -18.13 -11.59 -1.15
C GLY A 65 -18.78 -10.73 -0.07
N TYR A 66 -18.12 -9.65 0.38
CA TYR A 66 -18.66 -8.77 1.41
C TYR A 66 -19.78 -7.87 0.88
N GLU A 67 -20.83 -7.69 1.68
CA GLU A 67 -21.86 -6.69 1.45
C GLU A 67 -21.40 -5.29 1.88
N TYR A 68 -21.48 -4.34 0.96
CA TYR A 68 -21.10 -2.96 1.22
C TYR A 68 -21.98 -1.96 0.48
N ASN A 69 -22.00 -0.73 1.00
CA ASN A 69 -22.57 0.43 0.28
C ASN A 69 -21.46 1.43 -0.01
N TYR A 70 -21.40 1.94 -1.25
CA TYR A 70 -20.57 3.10 -1.58
C TYR A 70 -21.37 4.39 -1.36
N ILE A 71 -20.90 5.24 -0.45
CA ILE A 71 -21.60 6.47 -0.06
C ILE A 71 -20.91 7.67 -0.70
N ASN A 72 -21.59 8.28 -1.68
CA ASN A 72 -21.16 9.53 -2.31
C ASN A 72 -21.64 10.74 -1.48
N ARG A 73 -20.76 11.70 -1.23
CA ARG A 73 -21.11 12.90 -0.46
C ARG A 73 -20.62 14.18 -1.16
N ALA A 74 -21.49 15.17 -1.24
CA ALA A 74 -21.15 16.46 -1.85
C ALA A 74 -20.13 17.25 -1.00
N ASP A 75 -20.32 17.28 0.33
CA ASP A 75 -19.56 18.15 1.23
C ASP A 75 -18.58 17.38 2.16
N SER A 76 -18.36 16.09 1.90
CA SER A 76 -17.39 15.30 2.67
C SER A 76 -16.87 14.11 1.86
N ARG A 77 -15.94 13.34 2.43
CA ARG A 77 -15.33 12.20 1.74
C ARG A 77 -16.33 11.11 1.44
N ASP A 78 -16.19 10.55 0.26
CA ASP A 78 -16.80 9.27 -0.09
C ASP A 78 -16.17 8.13 0.71
N PHE A 79 -16.93 7.06 0.91
CA PHE A 79 -16.43 5.86 1.58
C PHE A 79 -17.28 4.63 1.25
N PHE A 80 -16.64 3.47 1.32
CA PHE A 80 -17.30 2.18 1.43
C PHE A 80 -17.77 1.96 2.86
N ARG A 81 -18.97 1.42 3.05
CA ARG A 81 -19.55 1.12 4.35
C ARG A 81 -19.94 -0.36 4.43
N MET A 82 -19.28 -1.09 5.33
CA MET A 82 -19.70 -2.43 5.79
C MET A 82 -20.38 -2.31 7.14
N GLN A 83 -21.41 -3.14 7.37
CA GLN A 83 -22.29 -3.01 8.54
C GLN A 83 -22.67 -4.35 9.20
N PHE A 84 -22.35 -5.49 8.58
CA PHE A 84 -22.65 -6.80 9.17
C PHE A 84 -21.50 -7.23 10.07
N VAL A 85 -21.80 -7.50 11.34
CA VAL A 85 -20.79 -7.88 12.35
C VAL A 85 -20.08 -9.18 11.96
N SER A 86 -20.79 -10.13 11.34
CA SER A 86 -20.19 -11.38 10.82
C SER A 86 -19.09 -11.11 9.80
N GLU A 87 -19.31 -10.20 8.85
CA GLU A 87 -18.32 -9.87 7.82
C GLU A 87 -17.14 -9.08 8.40
N LEU A 88 -17.38 -8.26 9.42
CA LEU A 88 -16.30 -7.59 10.16
C LEU A 88 -15.44 -8.61 10.93
N ALA A 89 -16.03 -9.72 11.39
CA ALA A 89 -15.29 -10.83 11.99
C ALA A 89 -14.47 -11.59 10.94
N ASP A 90 -15.06 -11.92 9.79
CA ASP A 90 -14.33 -12.56 8.69
C ASP A 90 -13.14 -11.69 8.22
N LEU A 91 -13.33 -10.37 8.13
CA LEU A 91 -12.26 -9.44 7.78
C LEU A 91 -11.17 -9.36 8.85
N GLN A 92 -11.53 -9.45 10.13
CA GLN A 92 -10.54 -9.51 11.21
C GLN A 92 -9.65 -10.73 11.08
N ASP A 93 -10.24 -11.89 10.82
CA ASP A 93 -9.52 -13.15 10.64
C ASP A 93 -8.59 -13.07 9.42
N TYR A 94 -9.07 -12.48 8.31
CA TYR A 94 -8.25 -12.21 7.13
C TYR A 94 -7.03 -11.33 7.45
N LEU A 95 -7.22 -10.31 8.28
CA LEU A 95 -6.18 -9.36 8.67
C LEU A 95 -5.29 -9.84 9.82
N ALA A 96 -5.59 -10.98 10.43
CA ALA A 96 -4.91 -11.48 11.61
C ALA A 96 -3.40 -11.66 11.36
N GLY A 97 -2.60 -10.96 12.17
CA GLY A 97 -1.14 -10.93 12.03
C GLY A 97 -0.62 -10.18 10.80
N GLN A 98 -1.47 -9.67 9.91
CA GLN A 98 -1.03 -8.86 8.75
C GLN A 98 -1.21 -7.35 9.01
N SER A 99 -2.16 -6.96 9.85
CA SER A 99 -2.46 -5.56 10.20
C SER A 99 -1.75 -5.11 11.49
N THR A 100 -1.47 -3.81 11.60
CA THR A 100 -0.97 -3.13 12.81
C THR A 100 -2.02 -2.27 13.50
N GLN A 101 -3.16 -2.02 12.84
CA GLN A 101 -4.13 -1.02 13.27
C GLN A 101 -5.56 -1.54 13.17
N LEU A 102 -6.06 -1.79 11.96
CA LEU A 102 -7.47 -2.08 11.72
C LEU A 102 -7.92 -3.35 12.43
N VAL A 103 -7.07 -4.39 12.49
CA VAL A 103 -7.39 -5.64 13.20
C VAL A 103 -7.76 -5.40 14.67
N ARG A 104 -7.16 -4.40 15.34
CA ARG A 104 -7.50 -4.04 16.72
C ARG A 104 -8.87 -3.35 16.80
N GLU A 105 -9.19 -2.48 15.85
CA GLU A 105 -10.50 -1.83 15.78
C GLU A 105 -11.61 -2.85 15.51
N LEU A 106 -11.35 -3.84 14.65
CA LEU A 106 -12.26 -4.96 14.44
C LEU A 106 -12.34 -5.87 15.68
N GLY A 107 -11.22 -6.11 16.37
CA GLY A 107 -11.14 -6.93 17.59
C GLY A 107 -12.03 -6.41 18.70
N PHE A 108 -12.23 -5.10 18.74
CA PHE A 108 -13.17 -4.47 19.65
C PHE A 108 -14.63 -4.81 19.34
N VAL A 109 -14.97 -4.98 18.06
CA VAL A 109 -16.33 -5.36 17.61
C VAL A 109 -16.61 -6.83 17.92
N THR A 110 -15.66 -7.72 17.66
CA THR A 110 -15.87 -9.18 17.76
C THR A 110 -15.52 -9.77 19.12
N GLY A 111 -14.82 -9.01 19.96
CA GLY A 111 -14.35 -9.46 21.28
C GLY A 111 -15.20 -8.91 22.41
N LEU A 112 -14.64 -7.93 23.11
CA LEU A 112 -15.06 -7.44 24.43
C LEU A 112 -16.53 -6.99 24.52
N PHE A 113 -17.10 -6.53 23.42
CA PHE A 113 -18.46 -5.99 23.34
C PHE A 113 -19.34 -6.72 22.32
N SER A 114 -18.93 -7.91 21.88
CA SER A 114 -19.66 -8.66 20.84
C SER A 114 -21.11 -8.97 21.23
N ASP A 115 -21.40 -9.14 22.51
CA ASP A 115 -22.73 -9.35 23.08
C ASP A 115 -23.52 -8.04 23.33
N GLU A 116 -22.97 -6.89 22.94
CA GLU A 116 -23.61 -5.58 23.07
C GLU A 116 -24.05 -4.98 21.72
N PHE A 117 -23.83 -5.71 20.61
CA PHE A 117 -24.20 -5.29 19.26
C PHE A 117 -25.42 -6.09 18.73
N ASP A 118 -25.76 -5.95 17.44
CA ASP A 118 -26.83 -6.72 16.77
C ASP A 118 -28.25 -6.54 17.33
N GLY A 119 -28.63 -5.29 17.61
CA GLY A 119 -30.01 -4.94 18.00
C GLY A 119 -30.27 -5.00 19.51
N GLU A 120 -29.22 -5.26 20.28
CA GLU A 120 -29.25 -5.14 21.74
C GLU A 120 -29.56 -3.72 22.21
N ILE A 121 -30.38 -3.64 23.26
CA ILE A 121 -30.78 -2.40 23.90
C ILE A 121 -29.98 -2.27 25.19
N LEU A 122 -29.03 -1.33 25.19
CA LEU A 122 -28.11 -1.09 26.29
C LEU A 122 -28.71 -0.09 27.28
N GLY A 123 -28.62 -0.40 28.57
CA GLY A 123 -28.90 0.57 29.62
C GLY A 123 -27.77 1.60 29.77
N PRO A 124 -28.00 2.71 30.50
CA PRO A 124 -27.03 3.80 30.66
C PRO A 124 -25.64 3.36 31.17
N GLN A 125 -25.58 2.43 32.13
CA GLN A 125 -24.31 1.93 32.66
C GLN A 125 -23.49 1.15 31.60
N ARG A 126 -24.16 0.34 30.77
CA ARG A 126 -23.50 -0.43 29.71
C ARG A 126 -22.97 0.48 28.62
N ILE A 127 -23.77 1.46 28.17
CA ILE A 127 -23.28 2.42 27.16
C ILE A 127 -22.15 3.29 27.73
N TYR A 128 -22.22 3.74 28.99
CA TYR A 128 -21.12 4.47 29.62
C TYR A 128 -19.81 3.66 29.61
N ARG A 129 -19.87 2.39 30.04
CA ARG A 129 -18.74 1.44 29.98
C ARG A 129 -18.19 1.33 28.56
N PHE A 130 -19.07 1.13 27.57
CA PHE A 130 -18.68 1.06 26.15
C PHE A 130 -17.97 2.33 25.67
N LEU A 131 -18.51 3.52 25.95
CA LEU A 131 -17.94 4.80 25.51
C LEU A 131 -16.53 5.03 26.08
N ARG A 132 -16.32 4.65 27.35
CA ARG A 132 -15.01 4.75 28.02
C ARG A 132 -13.92 3.93 27.33
N ILE A 133 -14.26 2.82 26.69
CA ILE A 133 -13.30 2.00 25.94
C ILE A 133 -13.24 2.41 24.46
N ARG A 134 -14.38 2.74 23.84
CA ARG A 134 -14.44 3.27 22.47
C ARG A 134 -13.46 4.44 22.27
N ASP A 135 -13.37 5.33 23.27
CA ASP A 135 -12.50 6.50 23.20
C ASP A 135 -11.00 6.14 23.36
N GLN A 136 -10.68 4.94 23.85
CA GLN A 136 -9.32 4.39 23.88
C GLN A 136 -8.95 3.67 22.57
N LEU A 137 -9.96 3.27 21.77
CA LEU A 137 -9.74 2.54 20.51
C LEU A 137 -8.96 3.38 19.51
N ARG A 138 -9.20 4.69 19.51
CA ARG A 138 -8.54 5.64 18.62
C ARG A 138 -7.46 6.41 19.36
N TYR A 139 -6.22 6.05 19.08
CA TYR A 139 -5.06 6.62 19.72
C TYR A 139 -4.95 8.14 19.54
N GLY A 140 -5.10 8.90 20.62
CA GLY A 140 -5.01 10.36 20.60
C GLY A 140 -6.17 11.06 19.87
N TRP A 141 -7.24 10.33 19.52
CA TRP A 141 -8.46 10.93 18.99
C TRP A 141 -9.18 11.67 20.11
N ARG A 142 -9.54 12.92 19.85
CA ARG A 142 -10.44 13.68 20.71
C ARG A 142 -11.78 13.76 20.00
N PRO A 143 -12.81 13.08 20.49
CA PRO A 143 -14.11 13.24 19.88
C PRO A 143 -14.59 14.69 19.97
N ARG A 144 -15.02 15.25 18.85
CA ARG A 144 -15.65 16.57 18.74
C ARG A 144 -16.77 16.52 17.71
N GLY A 145 -17.85 17.25 17.97
CA GLY A 145 -19.00 17.41 17.06
C GLY A 145 -20.34 17.20 17.76
N ILE A 146 -21.40 17.79 17.20
CA ILE A 146 -22.76 17.79 17.77
C ILE A 146 -23.41 16.40 17.89
N HIS A 147 -22.86 15.40 17.21
CA HIS A 147 -23.37 14.03 17.19
C HIS A 147 -22.50 13.05 17.99
N HIS A 148 -21.49 13.57 18.69
CA HIS A 148 -20.68 12.75 19.58
C HIS A 148 -21.21 12.86 21.01
N ARG A 149 -21.60 11.73 21.59
CA ARG A 149 -21.86 11.62 23.03
C ARG A 149 -20.60 11.15 23.75
N ALA A 150 -20.09 12.00 24.62
CA ALA A 150 -18.96 11.69 25.49
C ALA A 150 -19.45 10.85 26.70
N PRO A 151 -18.56 10.05 27.31
CA PRO A 151 -18.91 9.33 28.55
C PRO A 151 -19.46 10.25 29.65
N SER A 152 -18.91 11.46 29.79
CA SER A 152 -19.35 12.47 30.77
C SER A 152 -20.77 12.97 30.51
N ASP A 153 -21.21 12.99 29.25
CA ASP A 153 -22.58 13.42 28.91
C ASP A 153 -23.57 12.36 29.38
N ILE A 154 -23.28 11.07 29.13
CA ILE A 154 -24.12 9.96 29.60
C ILE A 154 -24.15 9.90 31.13
N GLU A 155 -22.99 10.11 31.77
CA GLU A 155 -22.89 10.16 33.24
C GLU A 155 -23.84 11.21 33.82
N ALA A 156 -23.84 12.42 33.28
CA ALA A 156 -24.68 13.52 33.74
C ALA A 156 -26.17 13.31 33.38
N ASP A 157 -26.47 12.84 32.17
CA ASP A 157 -27.84 12.68 31.68
C ASP A 157 -28.61 11.57 32.43
N HIS A 158 -27.91 10.55 32.94
CA HIS A 158 -28.51 9.36 33.54
C HIS A 158 -28.10 9.08 35.00
N ASP A 159 -27.41 10.02 35.67
CA ASP A 159 -27.00 9.93 37.08
C ASP A 159 -26.25 8.62 37.41
N ILE A 160 -25.22 8.32 36.61
CA ILE A 160 -24.46 7.07 36.74
C ILE A 160 -23.44 7.16 37.87
N ASP A 161 -23.52 6.24 38.84
CA ASP A 161 -22.46 6.00 39.81
C ASP A 161 -21.25 5.32 39.13
N THR A 162 -20.30 6.13 38.67
CA THR A 162 -19.17 5.68 37.86
C THR A 162 -18.21 4.76 38.61
N ASP A 163 -18.17 4.82 39.95
CA ASP A 163 -17.33 3.95 40.78
C ASP A 163 -17.83 2.50 40.80
N THR A 164 -19.09 2.27 40.44
CA THR A 164 -19.69 0.93 40.40
C THR A 164 -19.56 0.23 39.05
N VAL A 165 -19.11 0.95 38.01
CA VAL A 165 -19.01 0.42 36.65
C VAL A 165 -17.63 -0.15 36.40
N ASP A 166 -17.55 -1.47 36.17
CA ASP A 166 -16.31 -2.14 35.80
C ASP A 166 -15.90 -1.81 34.34
N ILE A 167 -14.77 -1.13 34.19
CA ILE A 167 -14.22 -0.70 32.90
C ILE A 167 -13.11 -1.69 32.51
N PRO A 168 -13.35 -2.60 31.56
CA PRO A 168 -12.37 -3.59 31.12
C PRO A 168 -11.15 -2.94 30.44
N VAL A 169 -10.04 -3.67 30.34
CA VAL A 169 -8.87 -3.22 29.58
C VAL A 169 -9.08 -3.54 28.10
N LEU A 170 -8.85 -2.55 27.23
CA LEU A 170 -8.86 -2.74 25.78
C LEU A 170 -7.69 -3.66 25.38
N PRO A 171 -7.93 -4.80 24.72
CA PRO A 171 -6.83 -5.63 24.22
C PRO A 171 -5.97 -4.86 23.22
N ASP A 172 -4.65 -5.04 23.30
CA ASP A 172 -3.73 -4.39 22.38
C ASP A 172 -3.83 -4.97 20.96
N GLY A 173 -4.29 -6.21 20.81
CA GLY A 173 -4.29 -6.95 19.54
C GLY A 173 -3.01 -7.78 19.36
N SER A 174 -2.99 -8.63 18.33
CA SER A 174 -1.82 -9.46 17.99
C SER A 174 -1.03 -8.80 16.87
N PHE A 175 0.22 -8.41 17.16
CA PHE A 175 1.11 -7.74 16.21
C PHE A 175 2.29 -8.63 15.84
N ARG A 176 2.82 -8.46 14.63
CA ARG A 176 4.10 -9.06 14.24
C ARG A 176 5.27 -8.21 14.71
N GLY A 177 6.41 -8.85 14.92
CA GLY A 177 7.68 -8.15 15.20
C GLY A 177 8.25 -7.42 13.98
N SER A 178 7.81 -7.77 12.77
CA SER A 178 8.17 -7.10 11.52
C SER A 178 7.07 -7.23 10.48
N TYR A 179 7.06 -6.32 9.51
CA TYR A 179 6.10 -6.28 8.42
C TYR A 179 6.83 -6.25 7.07
N SER A 180 6.23 -6.86 6.05
CA SER A 180 6.86 -7.04 4.74
C SER A 180 6.85 -5.73 3.93
N ILE A 181 7.71 -5.66 2.90
CA ILE A 181 7.66 -4.58 1.90
C ILE A 181 6.26 -4.46 1.28
N LYS A 182 5.58 -5.59 1.05
CA LYS A 182 4.18 -5.64 0.55
C LYS A 182 3.23 -4.86 1.46
N TYR A 183 3.34 -5.05 2.78
CA TYR A 183 2.54 -4.28 3.75
C TYR A 183 2.83 -2.78 3.65
N LEU A 184 4.09 -2.39 3.58
CA LEU A 184 4.46 -0.98 3.48
C LEU A 184 4.06 -0.34 2.15
N ALA A 185 4.09 -1.10 1.05
CA ALA A 185 3.58 -0.65 -0.23
C ALA A 185 2.07 -0.42 -0.17
N GLY A 186 1.30 -1.32 0.44
CA GLY A 186 -0.14 -1.12 0.67
C GLY A 186 -0.43 0.08 1.55
N LEU A 187 0.35 0.27 2.63
CA LEU A 187 0.25 1.45 3.49
C LEU A 187 0.53 2.74 2.70
N PHE A 188 1.56 2.73 1.84
CA PHE A 188 1.91 3.86 0.99
C PHE A 188 0.84 4.13 -0.08
N ASP A 189 0.24 3.11 -0.69
CA ASP A 189 -0.86 3.29 -1.64
C ASP A 189 -2.14 3.82 -0.99
N GLY A 190 -2.36 3.47 0.29
CA GLY A 190 -3.46 4.01 1.08
C GLY A 190 -3.26 5.48 1.50
N ALA A 191 -2.06 5.82 1.99
CA ALA A 191 -1.80 7.07 2.71
C ALA A 191 -0.74 7.99 2.09
N GLY A 192 0.03 7.52 1.12
CA GLY A 192 1.05 8.27 0.39
C GLY A 192 0.44 9.31 -0.53
N ARG A 193 0.92 10.55 -0.47
CA ARG A 193 0.47 11.66 -1.30
C ARG A 193 1.66 12.39 -1.90
N PHE A 194 1.59 12.72 -3.17
CA PHE A 194 2.61 13.54 -3.84
C PHE A 194 2.13 14.98 -3.94
N ARG A 195 3.02 15.94 -3.66
CA ARG A 195 2.71 17.38 -3.71
C ARG A 195 3.92 18.19 -4.17
N ALA A 196 3.69 19.33 -4.81
CA ALA A 196 4.70 20.36 -5.00
C ALA A 196 4.82 21.23 -3.74
N SER A 197 6.04 21.32 -3.19
CA SER A 197 6.42 22.31 -2.20
C SER A 197 7.04 23.51 -2.92
N VAL A 198 6.39 24.67 -2.82
CA VAL A 198 6.83 25.92 -3.44
C VAL A 198 7.06 26.95 -2.35
N ALA A 199 8.19 27.65 -2.42
CA ALA A 199 8.51 28.75 -1.51
C ALA A 199 9.21 29.88 -2.26
N LYS A 200 9.06 31.12 -1.77
CA LYS A 200 9.90 32.24 -2.20
C LYS A 200 11.34 31.95 -1.83
N ASN A 201 12.25 32.25 -2.75
CA ASN A 201 13.68 32.11 -2.53
C ASN A 201 14.43 33.19 -3.31
N ASP A 202 14.95 34.18 -2.58
CA ASP A 202 15.65 35.33 -3.14
C ASP A 202 17.03 34.94 -3.73
N GLU A 203 17.55 33.75 -3.41
CA GLU A 203 18.78 33.22 -4.01
C GLU A 203 18.54 32.63 -5.41
N HIS A 204 17.29 32.30 -5.75
CA HIS A 204 16.93 31.82 -7.07
C HIS A 204 16.68 32.98 -8.04
N THR A 205 17.18 32.87 -9.26
CA THR A 205 17.03 33.89 -10.32
C THR A 205 15.57 34.21 -10.64
N ILE A 206 14.66 33.26 -10.44
CA ILE A 206 13.21 33.42 -10.66
C ILE A 206 12.44 33.84 -9.41
N GLY A 207 13.11 33.97 -8.25
CA GLY A 207 12.52 34.37 -6.97
C GLY A 207 11.77 33.27 -6.21
N TYR A 208 11.75 32.04 -6.74
CA TYR A 208 11.02 30.91 -6.18
C TYR A 208 11.81 29.61 -6.32
N GLY A 209 11.61 28.71 -5.37
CA GLY A 209 12.07 27.33 -5.41
C GLY A 209 10.90 26.37 -5.38
N ILE A 210 11.04 25.23 -6.08
CA ILE A 210 10.08 24.13 -6.09
C ILE A 210 10.80 22.82 -5.78
N GLN A 211 10.14 21.97 -4.99
CA GLN A 211 10.57 20.60 -4.72
C GLN A 211 9.34 19.66 -4.78
N PRO A 212 9.43 18.50 -5.44
CA PRO A 212 8.43 17.47 -5.27
C PRO A 212 8.55 16.90 -3.86
N THR A 213 7.42 16.49 -3.30
CA THR A 213 7.36 15.81 -2.00
C THR A 213 6.47 14.59 -2.10
N ALA A 214 6.88 13.49 -1.47
CA ALA A 214 6.02 12.36 -1.18
C ALA A 214 5.80 12.30 0.33
N ARG A 215 4.55 12.39 0.78
CA ARG A 215 4.18 12.42 2.19
C ARG A 215 3.41 11.16 2.55
N LEU A 216 3.87 10.47 3.58
CA LEU A 216 3.15 9.37 4.22
C LEU A 216 2.58 9.87 5.55
N TYR A 217 1.25 9.99 5.62
CA TYR A 217 0.56 10.52 6.78
C TYR A 217 -0.60 9.62 7.23
N CYS A 218 -0.57 9.22 8.51
CA CYS A 218 -1.67 8.48 9.14
C CYS A 218 -1.91 9.01 10.56
N GLY A 219 -3.10 9.54 10.83
CA GLY A 219 -3.54 9.93 12.16
C GLY A 219 -4.29 8.83 12.91
N GLY A 220 -4.23 8.86 14.24
CA GLY A 220 -4.98 7.94 15.12
C GLY A 220 -4.44 6.53 15.17
N VAL A 221 -3.15 6.34 14.88
CA VAL A 221 -2.52 5.03 14.69
C VAL A 221 -1.77 4.55 15.92
N ASN A 222 -1.59 3.23 16.02
CA ASN A 222 -0.74 2.60 17.02
C ASN A 222 0.72 3.04 16.86
N SER A 223 1.39 3.35 17.97
CA SER A 223 2.82 3.69 17.99
C SER A 223 3.72 2.61 17.38
N THR A 224 3.30 1.33 17.41
CA THR A 224 4.01 0.21 16.79
C THR A 224 4.12 0.37 15.27
N LEU A 225 3.06 0.85 14.59
CA LEU A 225 3.11 1.16 13.15
C LEU A 225 4.22 2.18 12.87
N ILE A 226 4.27 3.24 13.67
CA ILE A 226 5.25 4.33 13.50
C ILE A 226 6.67 3.80 13.69
N ALA A 227 6.89 2.96 14.71
CA ALA A 227 8.17 2.33 14.96
C ALA A 227 8.61 1.46 13.77
N HIS A 228 7.70 0.67 13.19
CA HIS A 228 8.02 -0.16 12.01
C HIS A 228 8.35 0.66 10.77
N VAL A 229 7.61 1.74 10.49
CA VAL A 229 7.92 2.61 9.34
C VAL A 229 9.27 3.31 9.54
N LYS A 230 9.58 3.78 10.76
CA LYS A 230 10.90 4.35 11.07
C LYS A 230 12.03 3.35 10.86
N GLN A 231 11.85 2.13 11.36
CA GLN A 231 12.84 1.06 11.20
C GLN A 231 13.06 0.74 9.72
N PHE A 232 11.99 0.63 8.94
CA PHE A 232 12.08 0.43 7.50
C PHE A 232 12.85 1.56 6.80
N CYS A 233 12.55 2.83 7.12
CA CYS A 233 13.31 3.94 6.56
C CYS A 233 14.81 3.85 6.89
N ALA A 234 15.16 3.40 8.10
CA ALA A 234 16.56 3.18 8.50
C ALA A 234 17.19 2.00 7.72
N ASP A 235 16.51 0.86 7.63
CA ASP A 235 17.00 -0.36 6.99
C ASP A 235 17.33 -0.14 5.51
N TYR A 236 16.54 0.69 4.82
CA TYR A 236 16.75 1.02 3.40
C TYR A 236 17.53 2.32 3.15
N ASN A 237 18.02 2.94 4.22
CA ASN A 237 18.77 4.20 4.21
C ASN A 237 18.02 5.32 3.46
N LEU A 238 16.74 5.52 3.79
CA LEU A 238 15.88 6.50 3.14
C LEU A 238 16.09 7.90 3.72
N ARG A 239 16.31 8.88 2.85
CA ARG A 239 16.34 10.29 3.24
C ARG A 239 14.91 10.78 3.46
N VAL A 240 14.52 10.97 4.71
CA VAL A 240 13.16 11.32 5.11
C VAL A 240 13.14 12.38 6.19
N GLY A 241 12.25 13.36 6.08
CA GLY A 241 11.87 14.25 7.16
C GLY A 241 10.82 13.59 8.03
N ASP A 242 11.12 13.34 9.31
CA ASP A 242 10.20 12.71 10.26
C ASP A 242 9.72 13.73 11.30
N SER A 243 8.41 13.98 11.29
CA SER A 243 7.72 14.78 12.31
C SER A 243 6.60 13.99 12.99
N SER A 244 6.73 12.67 13.00
CA SER A 244 5.77 11.76 13.61
C SER A 244 5.66 11.98 15.12
N LYS A 245 4.44 11.91 15.64
CA LYS A 245 4.10 11.98 17.08
C LYS A 245 3.69 10.59 17.57
N THR A 246 3.41 10.44 18.86
CA THR A 246 3.07 9.15 19.49
C THR A 246 2.05 8.32 18.70
N ASN A 247 1.00 8.97 18.17
CA ASN A 247 -0.13 8.32 17.50
C ASN A 247 -0.42 8.94 16.12
N THR A 248 0.59 9.53 15.51
CA THR A 248 0.47 10.20 14.21
C THR A 248 1.74 9.99 13.41
N LEU A 249 1.65 9.19 12.36
CA LEU A 249 2.72 9.03 11.38
C LEU A 249 2.73 10.27 10.48
N ASN A 250 3.89 10.92 10.35
CA ASN A 250 4.08 12.03 9.42
C ASN A 250 5.52 12.07 8.91
N MET A 251 5.72 11.46 7.74
CA MET A 251 7.01 11.37 7.08
C MET A 251 6.95 11.99 5.68
N VAL A 252 7.98 12.76 5.33
CA VAL A 252 8.05 13.49 4.06
C VAL A 252 9.38 13.20 3.36
N PHE A 253 9.31 12.66 2.16
CA PHE A 253 10.44 12.49 1.25
C PHE A 253 10.48 13.70 0.32
N THR A 254 11.51 14.54 0.44
CA THR A 254 11.61 15.81 -0.29
C THR A 254 12.68 15.73 -1.37
N GLY A 255 12.29 16.14 -2.58
CA GLY A 255 13.15 16.22 -3.76
C GLY A 255 13.21 14.91 -4.56
N PRO A 256 13.66 14.98 -5.84
CA PRO A 256 13.65 13.85 -6.76
C PRO A 256 14.37 12.61 -6.22
N GLY A 257 15.58 12.76 -5.69
CA GLY A 257 16.38 11.63 -5.20
C GLY A 257 15.73 10.88 -4.03
N ALA A 258 15.11 11.58 -3.08
CA ALA A 258 14.44 10.94 -1.96
C ALA A 258 13.19 10.18 -2.40
N ILE A 259 12.44 10.75 -3.35
CA ILE A 259 11.21 10.14 -3.89
C ILE A 259 11.54 8.94 -4.77
N ARG A 260 12.49 9.06 -5.71
CA ARG A 260 12.98 7.93 -6.51
C ARG A 260 13.37 6.76 -5.62
N ARG A 261 14.13 7.04 -4.55
CA ARG A 261 14.62 5.99 -3.64
C ARG A 261 13.51 5.24 -2.92
N ILE A 262 12.47 5.92 -2.42
CA ILE A 262 11.34 5.20 -1.79
C ILE A 262 10.53 4.42 -2.83
N LEU A 263 10.32 4.97 -4.03
CA LEU A 263 9.59 4.27 -5.09
C LEU A 263 10.33 3.01 -5.55
N GLU A 264 11.64 3.08 -5.76
CA GLU A 264 12.51 1.93 -6.07
C GLU A 264 12.39 0.80 -5.03
N VAL A 265 12.31 1.14 -3.74
CA VAL A 265 12.23 0.14 -2.67
C VAL A 265 10.85 -0.51 -2.59
N LEU A 266 9.78 0.24 -2.86
CA LEU A 266 8.41 -0.27 -2.78
C LEU A 266 7.98 -1.00 -4.06
N TYR A 267 8.61 -0.71 -5.20
CA TYR A 267 8.36 -1.43 -6.45
C TYR A 267 8.81 -2.92 -6.35
N PRO A 268 8.14 -3.88 -7.00
CA PRO A 268 6.93 -3.81 -7.86
C PRO A 268 5.60 -3.86 -7.10
N GLN A 269 5.59 -3.59 -5.80
CA GLN A 269 4.41 -3.84 -4.96
C GLN A 269 3.41 -2.67 -4.94
N LEU A 270 3.70 -1.56 -5.63
CA LEU A 270 2.82 -0.39 -5.73
C LEU A 270 1.82 -0.57 -6.87
N PHE A 271 0.58 -0.16 -6.63
CA PHE A 271 -0.51 -0.14 -7.60
C PHE A 271 -1.11 1.27 -7.71
N VAL A 272 -1.48 1.89 -6.59
CA VAL A 272 -2.08 3.24 -6.60
C VAL A 272 -1.02 4.30 -6.89
N ALA A 273 0.17 4.17 -6.28
CA ALA A 273 1.26 5.10 -6.51
C ALA A 273 2.04 4.83 -7.81
N ALA A 274 1.76 3.73 -8.52
CA ALA A 274 2.47 3.39 -9.76
C ALA A 274 2.18 4.39 -10.89
N GLU A 275 0.93 4.80 -11.05
CA GLU A 275 0.52 5.80 -12.05
C GLU A 275 1.16 7.18 -11.81
N PRO A 276 1.04 7.82 -10.61
CA PRO A 276 1.73 9.08 -10.35
C PRO A 276 3.26 8.93 -10.38
N ALA A 277 3.83 7.76 -10.07
CA ALA A 277 5.26 7.52 -10.22
C ALA A 277 5.72 7.57 -11.68
N ALA A 278 4.94 7.02 -12.62
CA ALA A 278 5.25 7.10 -14.04
C ALA A 278 5.29 8.56 -14.52
N VAL A 279 4.31 9.37 -14.14
CA VAL A 279 4.30 10.81 -14.48
C VAL A 279 5.50 11.54 -13.85
N LEU A 280 5.89 11.18 -12.62
CA LEU A 280 7.10 11.72 -12.01
C LEU A 280 8.35 11.38 -12.84
N ASP A 281 8.52 10.12 -13.22
CA ASP A 281 9.66 9.61 -14.01
C ASP A 281 9.72 10.22 -15.43
N ASP A 282 8.57 10.42 -16.06
CA ASP A 282 8.51 10.90 -17.46
C ASP A 282 8.58 12.43 -17.55
N ALA A 283 7.87 13.14 -16.67
CA ALA A 283 7.59 14.58 -16.85
C ALA A 283 8.24 15.47 -15.78
N VAL A 284 8.61 14.96 -14.61
CA VAL A 284 9.10 15.81 -13.50
C VAL A 284 10.60 15.63 -13.27
N PHE A 285 11.01 14.39 -13.03
CA PHE A 285 12.35 14.01 -12.64
C PHE A 285 13.43 14.39 -13.67
N PRO A 286 13.27 14.13 -14.98
CA PRO A 286 14.25 14.54 -15.99
C PRO A 286 14.45 16.07 -16.03
N ARG A 287 13.39 16.84 -15.80
CA ARG A 287 13.43 18.31 -15.78
C ARG A 287 14.17 18.84 -14.56
N PHE A 288 14.04 18.18 -13.41
CA PHE A 288 14.86 18.50 -12.25
C PHE A 288 16.34 18.23 -12.52
N ASP A 289 16.68 17.07 -13.11
CA ASP A 289 18.05 16.71 -13.43
C ASP A 289 18.68 17.67 -14.47
N ALA A 290 17.86 18.19 -15.41
CA ALA A 290 18.28 19.19 -16.39
C ALA A 290 18.41 20.62 -15.81
N GLY A 291 17.94 20.86 -14.58
CA GLY A 291 17.94 22.18 -13.96
C GLY A 291 16.78 23.09 -14.40
N ASP A 292 15.76 22.57 -15.10
CA ASP A 292 14.64 23.34 -15.66
C ASP A 292 13.85 24.10 -14.59
N HIS A 293 13.79 23.55 -13.36
CA HIS A 293 13.18 24.17 -12.19
C HIS A 293 13.79 25.53 -11.79
N LEU A 294 14.93 25.91 -12.38
CA LEU A 294 15.58 27.21 -12.20
C LEU A 294 15.16 28.25 -13.25
N THR A 295 14.33 27.86 -14.22
CA THR A 295 13.77 28.73 -15.27
C THR A 295 12.27 28.91 -15.04
N LYS A 296 11.69 30.05 -15.46
CA LYS A 296 10.25 30.31 -15.29
C LYS A 296 9.40 29.28 -16.05
N GLN A 297 9.77 28.98 -17.30
CA GLN A 297 9.07 27.99 -18.13
C GLN A 297 9.14 26.59 -17.51
N GLY A 298 10.35 26.13 -17.19
CA GLY A 298 10.55 24.80 -16.62
C GLY A 298 9.89 24.64 -15.25
N PHE A 299 9.93 25.67 -14.41
CA PHE A 299 9.20 25.70 -13.15
C PHE A 299 7.69 25.54 -13.35
N TYR A 300 7.10 26.30 -14.29
CA TYR A 300 5.67 26.23 -14.59
C TYR A 300 5.26 24.85 -15.10
N GLU A 301 6.04 24.26 -16.00
CA GLU A 301 5.79 22.92 -16.55
C GLU A 301 5.91 21.83 -15.47
N ILE A 302 6.93 21.92 -14.61
CA ILE A 302 7.10 21.02 -13.46
C ILE A 302 5.93 21.15 -12.48
N LEU A 303 5.51 22.36 -12.16
CA LEU A 303 4.39 22.58 -11.23
C LEU A 303 3.08 22.02 -11.81
N THR A 304 2.84 22.20 -13.10
CA THR A 304 1.67 21.66 -13.81
C THR A 304 1.68 20.13 -13.76
N ALA A 305 2.81 19.49 -14.06
CA ALA A 305 2.95 18.04 -13.95
C ALA A 305 2.78 17.56 -12.50
N LEU A 306 3.30 18.29 -11.51
CA LEU A 306 3.12 17.93 -10.09
C LEU A 306 1.68 18.09 -9.60
N ASP A 307 0.88 18.96 -10.20
CA ASP A 307 -0.55 19.06 -9.92
C ASP A 307 -1.33 17.87 -10.48
N GLU A 308 -0.97 17.37 -11.66
CA GLU A 308 -1.49 16.10 -12.21
C GLU A 308 -1.15 14.92 -11.28
N VAL A 309 0.13 14.78 -10.88
CA VAL A 309 0.59 13.76 -9.92
C VAL A 309 -0.17 13.87 -8.59
N ALA A 310 -0.44 15.09 -8.12
CA ALA A 310 -1.18 15.34 -6.90
C ALA A 310 -2.65 14.88 -7.02
N ALA A 311 -3.29 15.14 -8.15
CA ALA A 311 -4.65 14.72 -8.45
C ALA A 311 -4.78 13.18 -8.42
N LEU A 312 -3.88 12.47 -9.11
CA LEU A 312 -3.85 11.00 -9.16
C LEU A 312 -3.66 10.35 -7.78
N SER A 313 -2.84 10.94 -6.92
CA SER A 313 -2.51 10.35 -5.61
C SER A 313 -3.55 10.60 -4.51
N GLY A 314 -4.40 11.62 -4.64
CA GLY A 314 -5.49 11.87 -3.69
C GLY A 314 -6.12 13.25 -3.78
N GLY A 315 -6.26 13.79 -5.00
CA GLY A 315 -6.88 15.08 -5.28
C GLY A 315 -5.98 16.30 -5.06
N GLU A 316 -6.45 17.46 -5.55
CA GLU A 316 -5.77 18.75 -5.41
C GLU A 316 -5.50 19.10 -3.94
N ALA A 317 -4.35 19.72 -3.68
CA ALA A 317 -4.10 20.29 -2.36
C ALA A 317 -4.97 21.55 -2.19
N ARG A 318 -5.68 21.63 -1.07
CA ARG A 318 -6.63 22.71 -0.82
C ARG A 318 -5.88 24.00 -0.47
N HIS A 319 -6.48 25.14 -0.82
CA HIS A 319 -6.04 26.47 -0.37
C HIS A 319 -4.56 26.82 -0.63
N ARG A 320 -4.02 26.43 -1.80
CA ARG A 320 -2.64 26.77 -2.17
C ARG A 320 -2.52 28.19 -2.72
N GLU A 321 -1.54 28.94 -2.20
CA GLU A 321 -1.14 30.24 -2.74
C GLU A 321 -0.49 30.10 -4.12
N TYR A 322 0.35 29.07 -4.30
CA TYR A 322 1.20 28.84 -5.45
C TYR A 322 0.64 27.75 -6.35
N THR A 323 -0.17 28.14 -7.33
CA THR A 323 -0.77 27.27 -8.35
C THR A 323 -0.17 27.52 -9.74
N PRO A 324 -0.33 26.62 -10.73
CA PRO A 324 0.03 26.90 -12.12
C PRO A 324 -0.58 28.22 -12.61
N GLN A 325 -1.86 28.47 -12.31
CA GLN A 325 -2.53 29.72 -12.67
C GLN A 325 -1.87 30.95 -12.03
N HIS A 326 -1.46 30.86 -10.76
CA HIS A 326 -0.74 31.95 -10.10
C HIS A 326 0.54 32.33 -10.86
N PHE A 327 1.30 31.34 -11.33
CA PHE A 327 2.54 31.59 -12.09
C PHE A 327 2.29 31.95 -13.56
N ALA A 328 1.21 31.47 -14.16
CA ALA A 328 0.76 31.92 -15.47
C ALA A 328 0.46 33.43 -15.47
N ASP A 329 -0.20 33.93 -14.43
CA ASP A 329 -0.47 35.35 -14.27
C ASP A 329 0.82 36.13 -13.91
N LEU A 330 1.66 35.59 -13.03
CA LEU A 330 2.89 36.26 -12.56
C LEU A 330 3.96 36.40 -13.65
N TRP A 331 4.06 35.41 -14.54
CA TRP A 331 5.11 35.32 -15.58
C TRP A 331 4.53 35.33 -17.00
N GLN A 332 3.36 35.95 -17.19
CA GLN A 332 2.61 35.93 -18.45
C GLN A 332 3.44 36.31 -19.69
N ASP A 333 4.41 37.22 -19.55
CA ASP A 333 5.28 37.67 -20.64
C ASP A 333 6.54 36.80 -20.83
N ASP A 334 6.82 35.88 -19.91
CA ASP A 334 8.05 35.08 -19.84
C ASP A 334 7.84 33.59 -20.10
N ILE A 335 6.59 33.11 -20.11
CA ILE A 335 6.27 31.69 -20.27
C ILE A 335 5.26 31.45 -21.39
N GLU A 336 5.40 30.32 -22.06
CA GLU A 336 4.41 29.78 -22.98
C GLU A 336 3.46 28.86 -22.19
N THR A 337 2.21 29.29 -22.04
CA THR A 337 1.17 28.45 -21.47
C THR A 337 0.59 27.57 -22.58
N SER A 338 0.86 26.26 -22.55
CA SER A 338 0.04 25.29 -23.27
C SER A 338 -1.34 25.27 -22.59
N ASP A 339 -2.37 25.78 -23.25
CA ASP A 339 -3.74 25.85 -22.74
C ASP A 339 -4.28 24.43 -22.42
N PRO A 340 -4.48 24.05 -21.15
CA PRO A 340 -5.12 22.78 -20.83
C PRO A 340 -6.63 22.94 -20.61
N HIS A 341 -7.16 24.17 -20.49
CA HIS A 341 -8.58 24.42 -20.32
C HIS A 341 -8.94 25.89 -20.61
N ALA A 342 -9.34 26.16 -21.85
CA ALA A 342 -10.26 27.24 -22.14
C ALA A 342 -11.50 27.08 -21.23
N LEU A 343 -11.59 27.93 -20.22
CA LEU A 343 -12.79 28.25 -19.44
C LEU A 343 -13.45 27.06 -18.72
N THR A 344 -12.97 26.74 -17.52
CA THR A 344 -13.93 26.49 -16.44
C THR A 344 -13.99 27.74 -15.58
N GLU A 345 -15.07 28.50 -15.72
CA GLU A 345 -15.39 29.55 -14.77
C GLU A 345 -15.48 28.94 -13.37
N PRO A 346 -14.97 29.62 -12.32
CA PRO A 346 -15.22 29.17 -10.95
C PRO A 346 -16.73 29.14 -10.72
N PRO A 347 -17.32 28.09 -10.12
CA PRO A 347 -18.74 28.09 -9.84
C PRO A 347 -19.07 29.28 -8.95
N SER A 348 -19.98 30.13 -9.43
CA SER A 348 -20.50 31.26 -8.67
C SER A 348 -21.06 30.78 -7.35
N LYS A 349 -20.44 31.17 -6.24
CA LYS A 349 -21.00 31.01 -4.89
C LYS A 349 -22.27 31.87 -4.79
N THR A 350 -23.44 31.26 -4.90
CA THR A 350 -24.64 31.78 -4.24
C THR A 350 -24.51 31.48 -2.75
N MET A 351 -24.25 32.54 -1.98
CA MET A 351 -24.28 32.48 -0.53
C MET A 351 -25.68 32.10 -0.06
N SER A 352 -25.81 30.95 0.59
CA SER A 352 -26.90 30.66 1.52
C SER A 352 -26.26 30.28 2.84
N SER A 353 -26.34 31.20 3.81
CA SER A 353 -25.96 31.01 5.20
C SER A 353 -26.84 29.94 5.85
N GLY A 354 -26.31 28.74 6.02
CA GLY A 354 -26.82 27.66 6.88
C GLY A 354 -25.69 27.17 7.80
N PRO A 355 -25.97 26.56 8.95
CA PRO A 355 -25.01 26.40 10.03
C PRO A 355 -23.84 25.51 9.60
N GLU A 356 -22.65 26.05 9.80
CA GLU A 356 -21.35 25.47 9.53
C GLU A 356 -21.15 24.24 10.42
N LEU A 357 -21.25 23.04 9.83
CA LEU A 357 -20.85 21.78 10.47
C LEU A 357 -19.59 21.28 9.80
N GLU A 358 -18.46 21.49 10.48
CA GLU A 358 -17.13 21.21 9.97
C GLU A 358 -16.84 19.71 9.77
N PRO A 359 -16.10 19.34 8.70
CA PRO A 359 -15.60 17.99 8.50
C PRO A 359 -14.44 17.70 9.46
N ASN A 360 -14.78 17.19 10.65
CA ASN A 360 -13.80 16.77 11.65
C ASN A 360 -13.16 15.40 11.30
N ASP A 361 -12.16 15.43 10.44
CA ASP A 361 -11.13 14.40 10.25
C ASP A 361 -9.82 15.12 9.89
N PRO A 362 -8.68 14.89 10.57
CA PRO A 362 -7.53 15.76 10.44
C PRO A 362 -6.80 15.47 9.12
N THR A 363 -7.13 16.24 8.09
CA THR A 363 -6.35 16.32 6.87
C THR A 363 -6.46 17.70 6.25
N ASP A 364 -5.27 18.22 5.95
CA ASP A 364 -4.98 19.25 4.96
C ASP A 364 -5.24 20.72 5.32
N ASP A 365 -5.10 21.08 6.61
CA ASP A 365 -4.80 22.45 7.01
C ASP A 365 -3.53 22.47 7.86
N SER A 366 -2.37 22.73 7.24
CA SER A 366 -1.17 23.23 7.94
C SER A 366 -0.06 23.59 6.93
N GLU A 367 0.14 24.90 6.83
CA GLU A 367 1.26 25.69 6.34
C GLU A 367 2.52 25.00 5.76
N SER A 368 2.99 25.61 4.66
CA SER A 368 4.33 25.52 4.07
C SER A 368 5.42 25.17 5.09
N LEU A 369 5.96 23.96 4.99
CA LEU A 369 7.19 23.57 5.67
C LEU A 369 8.38 23.97 4.79
N THR A 370 8.93 25.16 5.05
CA THR A 370 10.28 25.53 4.60
C THR A 370 11.29 24.71 5.40
N LEU A 371 12.01 23.81 4.72
CA LEU A 371 13.17 23.10 5.26
C LEU A 371 14.44 23.71 4.66
N GLU A 372 15.37 24.12 5.53
CA GLU A 372 16.68 24.65 5.12
C GLU A 372 17.55 23.57 4.45
N GLN A 373 18.19 23.99 3.37
CA GLN A 373 18.96 23.17 2.44
C GLN A 373 20.40 23.05 2.93
N ALA A 374 20.91 21.84 3.14
CA ALA A 374 22.36 21.60 3.14
C ALA A 374 22.75 20.92 1.84
N ALA A 375 23.70 21.53 1.13
CA ALA A 375 24.19 21.12 -0.17
C ALA A 375 24.84 19.72 -0.11
N PHE A 376 24.41 18.82 -0.98
CA PHE A 376 25.14 17.60 -1.29
C PHE A 376 25.47 17.60 -2.78
N THR A 377 26.76 17.44 -3.08
CA THR A 377 27.29 17.40 -4.44
C THR A 377 26.89 16.09 -5.10
N ASP A 378 26.15 16.24 -6.20
CA ASP A 378 25.63 15.18 -7.05
C ASP A 378 26.76 14.58 -7.92
N THR A 379 26.82 13.25 -8.02
CA THR A 379 27.63 12.57 -9.03
C THR A 379 26.65 11.79 -9.92
N PRO A 380 26.58 12.08 -11.23
CA PRO A 380 25.51 11.59 -12.08
C PRO A 380 25.72 10.11 -12.42
N GLY A 381 24.86 9.25 -11.88
CA GLY A 381 24.62 7.89 -12.36
C GLY A 381 23.29 7.86 -13.11
N GLN A 382 23.28 7.30 -14.31
CA GLN A 382 22.17 7.29 -15.26
C GLN A 382 20.93 6.58 -14.70
N TYR A 383 19.82 7.30 -14.48
CA TYR A 383 18.51 6.77 -14.07
C TYR A 383 17.55 6.60 -15.27
N LEU A 384 18.07 6.12 -16.40
CA LEU A 384 17.29 5.89 -17.61
C LEU A 384 17.15 4.38 -17.87
N THR A 385 16.59 3.60 -16.93
CA THR A 385 16.39 2.14 -17.13
C THR A 385 15.46 1.42 -16.13
N VAL A 386 14.45 2.04 -15.52
CA VAL A 386 13.56 1.32 -14.56
C VAL A 386 12.18 1.01 -15.14
N VAL A 387 11.52 1.95 -15.82
CA VAL A 387 10.23 1.69 -16.50
C VAL A 387 10.41 0.73 -17.68
N ASP A 388 11.48 0.93 -18.46
CA ASP A 388 11.85 0.09 -19.59
C ASP A 388 12.38 -1.29 -19.14
N ARG A 389 12.80 -1.44 -17.88
CA ARG A 389 13.23 -2.72 -17.30
C ARG A 389 12.04 -3.57 -16.89
N HIS A 390 10.99 -3.02 -16.27
CA HIS A 390 9.79 -3.80 -15.93
C HIS A 390 8.99 -4.26 -17.14
N HIS A 391 8.96 -3.44 -18.21
CA HIS A 391 8.41 -3.88 -19.49
C HIS A 391 9.27 -5.00 -20.09
N ARG A 392 10.61 -4.87 -20.08
CA ARG A 392 11.54 -5.93 -20.51
C ARG A 392 11.44 -7.20 -19.67
N ASP A 393 11.29 -7.11 -18.35
CA ASP A 393 11.24 -8.26 -17.45
C ASP A 393 9.91 -9.03 -17.64
N GLN A 394 8.79 -8.32 -17.86
CA GLN A 394 7.52 -8.94 -18.26
C GLN A 394 7.58 -9.51 -19.68
N GLU A 395 8.27 -8.86 -20.63
CA GLU A 395 8.51 -9.40 -21.97
C GLU A 395 9.33 -10.68 -21.90
N ILE A 396 10.45 -10.72 -21.15
CA ILE A 396 11.29 -11.91 -20.98
C ILE A 396 10.48 -13.08 -20.42
N VAL A 397 9.67 -12.84 -19.37
CA VAL A 397 8.80 -13.88 -18.78
C VAL A 397 7.75 -14.35 -19.79
N THR A 398 7.13 -13.43 -20.52
CA THR A 398 6.11 -13.75 -21.54
C THR A 398 6.71 -14.55 -22.69
N ASP A 399 7.88 -14.12 -23.18
CA ASP A 399 8.63 -14.75 -24.26
C ASP A 399 9.08 -16.16 -23.87
N LEU A 400 9.61 -16.35 -22.65
CA LEU A 400 9.98 -17.67 -22.14
C LEU A 400 8.77 -18.60 -22.04
N LYS A 401 7.64 -18.14 -21.47
CA LYS A 401 6.42 -18.95 -21.39
C LYS A 401 5.91 -19.35 -22.77
N ALA A 402 5.92 -18.42 -23.73
CA ALA A 402 5.55 -18.69 -25.11
C ALA A 402 6.52 -19.66 -25.78
N LEU A 403 7.82 -19.48 -25.57
CA LEU A 403 8.90 -20.28 -26.14
C LEU A 403 8.78 -21.77 -25.76
N TYR A 404 8.43 -22.03 -24.49
CA TYR A 404 8.17 -23.38 -24.00
C TYR A 404 6.72 -23.82 -24.15
N SER A 405 5.84 -22.97 -24.68
CA SER A 405 4.40 -23.22 -24.79
C SER A 405 3.76 -23.66 -23.46
N ASP A 406 4.18 -23.03 -22.36
CA ASP A 406 3.82 -23.37 -20.98
C ASP A 406 4.18 -24.80 -20.55
N ARG A 407 5.19 -25.41 -21.18
CA ARG A 407 5.71 -26.73 -20.77
C ARG A 407 6.77 -26.57 -19.71
N CYS A 408 6.68 -27.40 -18.68
CA CYS A 408 7.71 -27.48 -17.66
C CYS A 408 9.00 -28.04 -18.27
N GLN A 409 10.12 -27.35 -18.07
CA GLN A 409 11.44 -27.78 -18.55
C GLN A 409 11.99 -29.02 -17.83
N VAL A 410 11.44 -29.39 -16.68
CA VAL A 410 11.82 -30.59 -15.91
C VAL A 410 11.07 -31.83 -16.40
N CYS A 411 9.73 -31.79 -16.45
CA CYS A 411 8.94 -32.98 -16.81
C CYS A 411 8.34 -32.98 -18.22
N GLY A 412 8.33 -31.84 -18.92
CA GLY A 412 7.72 -31.68 -20.25
C GLY A 412 6.19 -31.51 -20.25
N ASP A 413 5.54 -31.65 -19.10
CA ASP A 413 4.09 -31.49 -18.97
C ASP A 413 3.67 -30.04 -19.26
N ARG A 414 2.57 -29.90 -20.01
CA ARG A 414 1.84 -28.63 -20.16
C ARG A 414 0.62 -28.68 -19.25
N ARG A 415 0.60 -27.88 -18.19
CA ARG A 415 -0.60 -27.69 -17.38
C ARG A 415 -1.53 -26.72 -18.11
N ALA A 416 -2.84 -26.91 -17.95
CA ALA A 416 -3.82 -26.05 -18.59
C ALA A 416 -4.89 -25.61 -17.59
N ARG A 417 -5.38 -24.39 -17.77
CA ARG A 417 -6.56 -23.85 -17.09
C ARG A 417 -7.84 -24.44 -17.71
N PRO A 418 -9.02 -24.27 -17.07
CA PRO A 418 -10.29 -24.77 -17.62
C PRO A 418 -10.63 -24.27 -19.03
N ASP A 419 -10.10 -23.10 -19.43
CA ASP A 419 -10.25 -22.52 -20.76
C ASP A 419 -9.23 -23.05 -21.80
N GLY A 420 -8.33 -23.96 -21.40
CA GLY A 420 -7.29 -24.55 -22.24
C GLY A 420 -5.99 -23.74 -22.35
N THR A 421 -5.95 -22.54 -21.76
CA THR A 421 -4.72 -21.73 -21.70
C THR A 421 -3.67 -22.42 -20.84
N GLY A 422 -2.39 -22.24 -21.18
CA GLY A 422 -1.31 -22.91 -20.46
C GLY A 422 -1.09 -22.29 -19.09
N PHE A 423 -0.58 -23.09 -18.15
CA PHE A 423 -0.22 -22.61 -16.82
C PHE A 423 1.20 -23.05 -16.49
N SER A 424 2.07 -22.06 -16.34
CA SER A 424 3.48 -22.23 -16.00
C SER A 424 3.98 -21.04 -15.18
N GLU A 425 5.01 -21.29 -14.38
CA GLU A 425 5.68 -20.31 -13.53
C GLU A 425 7.13 -20.18 -13.98
N VAL A 426 7.69 -18.97 -13.90
CA VAL A 426 9.11 -18.74 -14.20
C VAL A 426 9.85 -18.68 -12.87
N HIS A 427 10.83 -19.56 -12.72
CA HIS A 427 11.65 -19.70 -11.52
C HIS A 427 13.06 -19.18 -11.77
N HIS A 428 13.59 -18.37 -10.86
CA HIS A 428 14.99 -17.96 -10.87
C HIS A 428 15.87 -19.02 -10.22
N ILE A 429 16.74 -19.66 -11.00
CA ILE A 429 17.66 -20.71 -10.52
C ILE A 429 18.52 -20.18 -9.36
N HIS A 430 19.05 -18.97 -9.51
CA HIS A 430 19.69 -18.19 -8.45
C HIS A 430 18.69 -17.14 -7.95
N PRO A 431 18.14 -17.26 -6.72
CA PRO A 431 17.08 -16.38 -6.25
C PRO A 431 17.47 -14.90 -6.20
N LEU A 432 16.57 -14.00 -6.62
CA LEU A 432 16.80 -12.54 -6.63
C LEU A 432 16.88 -11.91 -5.22
N GLY A 433 16.17 -12.50 -4.26
CA GLY A 433 16.04 -11.96 -2.90
C GLY A 433 17.33 -12.05 -2.07
N ASN A 434 17.51 -11.13 -1.13
CA ASN A 434 18.53 -11.24 -0.08
C ASN A 434 18.28 -12.54 0.72
N PRO A 435 19.31 -13.36 1.01
CA PRO A 435 20.75 -13.10 0.88
C PRO A 435 21.40 -13.49 -0.46
N HIS A 436 20.64 -14.01 -1.41
CA HIS A 436 21.21 -14.65 -2.61
C HIS A 436 21.55 -13.67 -3.72
N ASN A 437 20.73 -12.63 -3.95
CA ASN A 437 21.02 -11.54 -4.91
C ASN A 437 21.34 -12.01 -6.35
N GLY A 438 20.62 -13.01 -6.87
CA GLY A 438 20.76 -13.46 -8.26
C GLY A 438 20.30 -12.40 -9.28
N PRO A 439 20.77 -12.47 -10.54
CA PRO A 439 20.37 -11.54 -11.60
C PRO A 439 18.97 -11.87 -12.15
N ASP A 440 18.24 -10.84 -12.56
CA ASP A 440 16.92 -10.97 -13.22
C ASP A 440 17.09 -11.02 -14.74
N THR A 441 17.60 -12.16 -15.24
CA THR A 441 17.97 -12.38 -16.64
C THR A 441 17.48 -13.76 -17.11
N SER A 442 17.18 -13.90 -18.41
CA SER A 442 16.62 -15.15 -18.96
C SER A 442 17.54 -16.36 -18.76
N ASP A 443 18.85 -16.16 -18.76
CA ASP A 443 19.86 -17.19 -18.48
C ASP A 443 19.84 -17.73 -17.04
N ASN A 444 19.12 -17.06 -16.14
CA ASN A 444 18.86 -17.47 -14.76
C ASN A 444 17.42 -17.99 -14.56
N MET A 445 16.62 -18.16 -15.62
CA MET A 445 15.19 -18.46 -15.50
C MET A 445 14.82 -19.84 -16.05
N LEU A 446 13.85 -20.50 -15.43
CA LEU A 446 13.23 -21.74 -15.92
C LEU A 446 11.72 -21.65 -15.95
N VAL A 447 11.10 -22.13 -17.02
CA VAL A 447 9.65 -22.33 -17.11
C VAL A 447 9.30 -23.67 -16.48
N LEU A 448 8.60 -23.65 -15.36
CA LEU A 448 8.27 -24.81 -14.54
C LEU A 448 6.75 -24.95 -14.34
N CYS A 449 6.31 -26.17 -14.02
CA CYS A 449 4.97 -26.37 -13.44
C CYS A 449 5.05 -26.15 -11.92
N PRO A 450 3.91 -25.90 -11.24
CA PRO A 450 3.91 -25.55 -9.81
C PRO A 450 4.62 -26.56 -8.91
N ASN A 451 4.56 -27.84 -9.25
CA ASN A 451 5.22 -28.89 -8.49
C ASN A 451 6.75 -28.75 -8.54
N HIS A 452 7.32 -28.67 -9.75
CA HIS A 452 8.78 -28.55 -9.88
C HIS A 452 9.28 -27.15 -9.53
N HIS A 453 8.44 -26.11 -9.65
CA HIS A 453 8.75 -24.79 -9.09
C HIS A 453 8.96 -24.90 -7.57
N ALA A 454 8.01 -25.55 -6.87
CA ALA A 454 8.15 -25.80 -5.44
C ALA A 454 9.35 -26.71 -5.12
N ASP A 455 9.65 -27.72 -5.94
CA ASP A 455 10.82 -28.58 -5.72
C ASP A 455 12.14 -27.82 -5.86
N PHE A 456 12.21 -26.84 -6.77
CA PHE A 456 13.35 -25.92 -6.87
C PHE A 456 13.42 -24.98 -5.66
N ASP A 457 12.31 -24.33 -5.27
CA ASP A 457 12.25 -23.44 -4.10
C ASP A 457 12.71 -24.12 -2.81
N ASN A 458 12.38 -25.41 -2.64
CA ASN A 458 12.73 -26.21 -1.47
C ASN A 458 14.07 -26.95 -1.60
N GLY A 459 14.82 -26.75 -2.69
CA GLY A 459 16.13 -27.37 -2.90
C GLY A 459 16.08 -28.90 -3.00
N VAL A 460 14.99 -29.45 -3.55
CA VAL A 460 14.79 -30.89 -3.76
C VAL A 460 15.39 -31.36 -5.09
N ILE A 461 15.35 -30.51 -6.12
CA ILE A 461 15.93 -30.77 -7.44
C ILE A 461 17.34 -30.18 -7.52
N ALA A 462 18.28 -30.98 -7.99
CA ALA A 462 19.58 -30.52 -8.47
C ALA A 462 19.68 -30.75 -9.99
N VAL A 463 20.40 -29.88 -10.69
CA VAL A 463 20.69 -30.07 -12.13
C VAL A 463 22.19 -29.92 -12.34
N ASP A 464 22.82 -30.95 -12.87
CA ASP A 464 24.25 -30.96 -13.16
C ASP A 464 24.59 -29.86 -14.19
N ALA A 465 25.52 -28.98 -13.83
CA ALA A 465 25.85 -27.80 -14.63
C ALA A 465 26.50 -28.13 -15.98
N ASP A 466 27.17 -29.28 -16.10
CA ASP A 466 27.88 -29.68 -17.32
C ASP A 466 27.01 -30.49 -18.29
N THR A 467 26.16 -31.37 -17.73
CA THR A 467 25.36 -32.34 -18.50
C THR A 467 23.88 -31.99 -18.57
N LEU A 468 23.43 -31.00 -17.79
CA LEU A 468 22.02 -30.66 -17.56
C LEU A 468 21.18 -31.84 -17.06
N THR A 469 21.83 -32.85 -16.45
CA THR A 469 21.14 -34.01 -15.91
C THR A 469 20.45 -33.62 -14.60
N ILE A 470 19.15 -33.87 -14.51
CA ILE A 470 18.32 -33.65 -13.33
C ILE A 470 18.54 -34.78 -12.34
N SER A 471 18.78 -34.44 -11.08
CA SER A 471 18.69 -35.36 -9.95
C SER A 471 17.48 -35.01 -9.10
N HIS A 472 16.60 -35.99 -8.89
CA HIS A 472 15.41 -35.84 -8.06
C HIS A 472 15.25 -37.03 -7.12
N PRO A 473 15.38 -36.86 -5.79
CA PRO A 473 15.42 -37.98 -4.84
C PRO A 473 14.10 -38.76 -4.73
N TYR A 474 12.97 -38.11 -5.01
CA TYR A 474 11.63 -38.70 -4.85
C TYR A 474 10.88 -39.04 -6.14
N ASP A 475 11.30 -38.53 -7.31
CA ASP A 475 10.61 -38.74 -8.59
C ASP A 475 11.54 -39.41 -9.61
N ARG A 476 11.48 -40.74 -9.62
CA ARG A 476 12.24 -41.58 -10.55
C ARG A 476 11.84 -41.39 -12.02
N SER A 477 10.71 -40.75 -12.30
CA SER A 477 10.28 -40.52 -13.66
C SER A 477 11.12 -39.44 -14.33
N ILE A 478 11.65 -38.47 -13.57
CA ILE A 478 12.49 -37.37 -14.04
C ILE A 478 13.95 -37.47 -13.60
N ASP A 479 14.25 -38.22 -12.54
CA ASP A 479 15.62 -38.49 -12.10
C ASP A 479 16.46 -39.12 -13.23
N GLY A 480 17.63 -38.53 -13.50
CA GLY A 480 18.52 -38.93 -14.58
C GLY A 480 18.11 -38.44 -15.98
N ARG A 481 17.01 -37.68 -16.12
CA ARG A 481 16.67 -37.03 -17.40
C ARG A 481 17.46 -35.74 -17.58
N SER A 482 17.66 -35.34 -18.83
CA SER A 482 18.19 -34.02 -19.15
C SER A 482 17.10 -32.96 -19.05
N LEU A 483 17.44 -31.81 -18.47
CA LEU A 483 16.61 -30.61 -18.49
C LEU A 483 16.27 -30.26 -19.94
N MET A 484 14.98 -30.03 -20.21
CA MET A 484 14.53 -29.61 -21.53
C MET A 484 14.96 -28.16 -21.76
N LEU A 485 16.01 -27.98 -22.54
CA LEU A 485 16.48 -26.69 -23.00
C LEU A 485 16.31 -26.59 -24.52
N ARG A 486 15.82 -25.45 -24.97
CA ARG A 486 15.70 -25.15 -26.40
C ARG A 486 16.91 -24.33 -26.86
N ASP A 487 17.26 -24.44 -28.13
CA ASP A 487 18.45 -23.80 -28.72
C ASP A 487 18.44 -22.26 -28.63
N ASP A 488 17.25 -21.67 -28.45
CA ASP A 488 16.98 -20.24 -28.30
C ASP A 488 16.89 -19.78 -26.83
N HIS A 489 17.15 -20.67 -25.87
CA HIS A 489 17.23 -20.37 -24.45
C HIS A 489 18.56 -20.89 -23.88
N THR A 490 19.52 -19.98 -23.67
CA THR A 490 20.83 -20.32 -23.10
C THR A 490 20.85 -20.02 -21.62
N LEU A 491 21.14 -21.02 -20.78
CA LEU A 491 21.32 -20.85 -19.34
C LEU A 491 22.78 -20.56 -18.98
N ASP A 492 23.00 -19.72 -17.97
CA ASP A 492 24.30 -19.60 -17.32
C ASP A 492 24.41 -20.70 -16.25
N THR A 493 25.30 -21.65 -16.49
CA THR A 493 25.48 -22.82 -15.64
C THR A 493 26.08 -22.48 -14.27
N THR A 494 26.57 -21.26 -14.07
CA THR A 494 26.96 -20.75 -12.74
C THR A 494 25.76 -20.64 -11.80
N HIS A 495 24.56 -20.35 -12.31
CA HIS A 495 23.34 -20.34 -11.49
C HIS A 495 22.94 -21.74 -11.04
N LEU A 496 23.05 -22.73 -11.92
CA LEU A 496 22.84 -24.14 -11.57
C LEU A 496 23.83 -24.60 -10.49
N THR A 497 25.09 -24.21 -10.64
CA THR A 497 26.15 -24.49 -9.65
C THR A 497 25.80 -23.85 -8.31
N TYR A 498 25.43 -22.58 -8.30
CA TYR A 498 25.03 -21.86 -7.09
C TYR A 498 23.83 -22.51 -6.39
N HIS A 499 22.78 -22.86 -7.16
CA HIS A 499 21.58 -23.54 -6.66
C HIS A 499 21.95 -24.88 -5.99
N ASN A 500 22.75 -25.71 -6.65
CA ASN A 500 23.18 -27.00 -6.14
C ASN A 500 24.02 -26.90 -4.85
N GLU A 501 24.80 -25.83 -4.70
CA GLU A 501 25.68 -25.64 -3.54
C GLU A 501 24.99 -24.99 -2.34
N ASN A 502 24.07 -24.06 -2.59
CA ASN A 502 23.55 -23.14 -1.58
C ASN A 502 22.07 -23.37 -1.24
N ILE A 503 21.31 -23.98 -2.15
CA ILE A 503 19.86 -24.17 -2.02
C ILE A 503 19.53 -25.65 -1.85
N VAL A 504 20.19 -26.55 -2.59
CA VAL A 504 19.93 -27.99 -2.49
C VAL A 504 20.34 -28.54 -1.13
N SER A 505 19.38 -29.21 -0.47
CA SER A 505 19.61 -29.83 0.82
C SER A 505 20.53 -31.05 0.66
N ARG A 506 21.76 -30.99 1.20
CA ARG A 506 22.65 -32.16 1.25
C ARG A 506 22.03 -33.24 2.13
N SER A 507 21.45 -34.27 1.50
CA SER A 507 21.12 -35.51 2.20
C SER A 507 22.41 -36.31 2.39
N ASP A 508 22.91 -36.37 3.63
CA ASP A 508 23.94 -37.33 4.00
C ASP A 508 23.37 -38.74 3.77
N ALA A 509 23.95 -39.44 2.79
CA ALA A 509 23.80 -40.87 2.66
C ALA A 509 24.36 -41.54 3.92
N THR A 510 23.48 -41.92 4.86
CA THR A 510 23.82 -42.83 5.96
C THR A 510 22.75 -43.93 6.07
N ASP A 511 23.24 -45.16 5.84
CA ASP A 511 22.76 -46.47 6.28
C ASP A 511 21.28 -46.84 6.09
N HIS A 512 21.05 -47.69 5.07
CA HIS A 512 20.07 -48.76 5.18
C HIS A 512 20.43 -49.69 6.36
N PRO A 513 19.59 -49.84 7.39
CA PRO A 513 19.67 -51.01 8.23
C PRO A 513 19.15 -52.19 7.39
N SER A 514 20.07 -53.06 7.02
CA SER A 514 19.77 -54.42 6.58
C SER A 514 18.93 -55.10 7.67
N ASN A 515 17.69 -55.47 7.34
CA ASN A 515 16.91 -56.34 8.20
C ASN A 515 17.38 -57.79 7.94
N PRO A 516 17.77 -58.56 8.96
CA PRO A 516 18.26 -59.92 8.75
C PRO A 516 17.09 -60.88 8.53
N THR A 517 17.26 -61.72 7.50
CA THR A 517 16.59 -63.01 7.17
C THR A 517 15.07 -63.10 7.21
#